data_AF-A0A3M1F7P5-F1
#
_entry.id   AF-A0A3M1F7P5-F1
#
_cell.length_a   1.000
_cell.length_b   1.000
_cell.length_c   1.000
_cell.angle_alpha   90.00
_cell.angle_beta   90.00
_cell.angle_gamma   90.00
#
_symmetry.space_group_name_H-M   'P 1'
#
loop_
_entity.id
_entity.type
_entity.pdbx_description
1 polymer ?
#
loop_
_entity_poly.entity_id
_entity_poly.type
_entity_poly.pdbx_seq_one_letter_code
_entity_poly.pdbx_strand_id
1 'polypeptide(L)' 'GTIEHGEPLGYISRSLLHNEPADDAQTIMVYVTRSGRKYHRKDCRYVRHARFSLTLAEAMEQGFEPCRVCKPPQQ' A
#
# COMPACT_ATOMS: atom_id res chain seq x y z
N GLY A 1 -23.95 -0.69 -43.48
CA GLY A 1 -23.88 -0.09 -42.14
C GLY A 1 -23.09 -1.00 -41.26
N THR A 2 -22.09 -0.47 -40.57
CA THR A 2 -21.49 -1.03 -39.35
C THR A 2 -20.97 0.17 -38.56
N ILE A 3 -21.61 0.42 -37.42
CA ILE A 3 -21.19 1.44 -36.46
C ILE A 3 -20.56 0.64 -35.33
N GLU A 4 -19.23 0.50 -35.33
CA GLU A 4 -18.51 -0.14 -34.24
C GLU A 4 -17.87 0.98 -33.43
N HIS A 5 -18.43 1.15 -32.24
CA HIS A 5 -18.13 2.21 -31.29
C HIS A 5 -16.65 2.16 -30.90
N GLY A 6 -15.97 3.30 -30.97
CA GLY A 6 -14.62 3.45 -30.45
C GLY A 6 -14.59 3.30 -28.92
N GLU A 7 -13.72 2.42 -28.43
CA GLU A 7 -13.35 2.36 -27.01
C GLU A 7 -12.15 3.28 -26.74
N PRO A 8 -12.25 4.20 -25.76
CA PRO A 8 -11.19 5.16 -25.44
C PRO A 8 -10.12 4.55 -24.51
N LEU A 9 -8.86 4.70 -24.92
CA LEU A 9 -7.61 4.67 -24.13
C LEU A 9 -7.64 3.88 -22.80
N GLY A 10 -7.90 2.58 -22.89
CA GLY A 10 -7.48 1.64 -21.85
C GLY A 10 -5.98 1.46 -21.95
N TYR A 11 -5.24 2.09 -21.03
CA TYR A 11 -3.80 1.93 -20.79
C TYR A 11 -3.32 0.49 -21.02
N ILE A 12 -2.79 0.25 -22.21
CA ILE A 12 -2.08 -0.99 -22.55
C ILE A 12 -0.63 -0.84 -22.11
N SER A 13 -0.20 -1.69 -21.21
CA SER A 13 1.19 -2.16 -21.08
C SER A 13 1.09 -3.57 -20.49
N ARG A 14 0.81 -4.58 -21.32
CA ARG A 14 1.77 -5.40 -22.09
C ARG A 14 2.88 -5.96 -21.18
N SER A 15 2.64 -7.19 -20.69
CA SER A 15 3.66 -8.15 -20.27
C SER A 15 4.41 -7.74 -18.99
N LEU A 16 4.34 -8.48 -17.88
CA LEU A 16 5.09 -9.71 -17.65
C LEU A 16 4.50 -10.50 -16.47
N LEU A 17 4.75 -11.79 -16.54
CA LEU A 17 4.57 -12.82 -15.53
C LEU A 17 4.86 -12.31 -14.12
N HIS A 18 3.95 -12.54 -13.18
CA HIS A 18 4.30 -12.88 -11.81
C HIS A 18 3.16 -13.69 -11.20
N ASN A 19 3.28 -15.01 -11.32
CA ASN A 19 2.74 -15.92 -10.30
C ASN A 19 3.62 -15.76 -9.06
N GLU A 20 3.54 -14.62 -8.40
CA GLU A 20 4.28 -14.36 -7.18
C GLU A 20 3.35 -14.61 -6.01
N PRO A 21 3.75 -15.43 -5.01
CA PRO A 21 2.95 -15.57 -3.80
C PRO A 21 2.73 -14.14 -3.31
N ALA A 22 1.46 -13.76 -3.15
CA ALA A 22 1.10 -12.44 -2.68
C ALA A 22 1.82 -12.23 -1.34
N ASP A 23 2.99 -11.61 -1.41
CA ASP A 23 3.76 -11.24 -0.25
C ASP A 23 2.86 -10.21 0.41
N ASP A 24 2.15 -10.64 1.45
CA ASP A 24 1.06 -9.87 2.03
C ASP A 24 1.55 -8.45 2.32
N ALA A 25 2.84 -8.27 2.66
CA ALA A 25 3.48 -7.00 2.92
C ALA A 25 3.45 -5.99 1.74
N GLN A 26 3.52 -6.45 0.49
CA GLN A 26 3.43 -5.58 -0.69
C GLN A 26 2.00 -5.08 -0.94
N THR A 27 0.98 -5.75 -0.38
CA THR A 27 -0.43 -5.38 -0.53
C THR A 27 -1.01 -4.72 0.73
N ILE A 28 -0.41 -4.95 1.89
CA ILE A 28 -0.84 -4.39 3.17
C ILE A 28 -0.52 -2.89 3.20
N MET A 29 -1.55 -2.06 3.23
CA MET A 29 -1.40 -0.63 3.45
C MET A 29 -1.24 -0.29 4.93
N VAL A 30 -0.18 0.44 5.25
CA VAL A 30 0.10 1.00 6.57
C VAL A 30 0.14 2.53 6.51
N TYR A 31 0.02 3.16 7.67
CA TYR A 31 -0.11 4.61 7.80
C TYR A 31 1.03 5.16 8.63
N VAL A 32 1.66 6.23 8.16
CA VAL A 32 2.74 6.90 8.88
C VAL A 32 2.30 8.30 9.30
N THR A 33 2.64 8.66 10.54
CA THR A 33 2.32 9.98 11.10
C THR A 33 3.49 10.94 10.94
N ARG A 34 3.20 12.25 10.97
CA ARG A 34 4.19 13.33 10.76
C ARG A 34 5.41 13.27 11.68
N SER A 35 5.21 12.77 12.90
CA SER A 35 6.22 12.82 13.96
C SER A 35 6.98 11.50 14.13
N GLY A 36 6.60 10.45 13.42
CA GLY A 36 7.05 9.09 13.72
C GLY A 36 7.91 8.48 12.63
N ARG A 37 8.99 7.82 13.06
CA ARG A 37 9.59 6.68 12.34
C ARG A 37 8.77 5.41 12.57
N LYS A 38 7.45 5.53 12.74
CA LYS A 38 6.57 4.40 13.07
C LYS A 38 5.41 4.30 12.10
N TYR A 39 5.13 3.08 11.66
CA TYR A 39 3.94 2.78 10.89
C TYR A 39 2.82 2.25 11.80
N HIS A 40 1.59 2.48 11.38
CA HIS A 40 0.36 2.24 12.13
C HIS A 40 -0.67 1.52 11.24
N ARG A 41 -1.60 0.78 11.85
CA ARG A 41 -2.83 0.34 11.17
C ARG A 41 -3.84 1.49 11.08
N LYS A 42 -4.78 1.39 10.13
CA LYS A 42 -5.93 2.32 9.99
C LYS A 42 -6.74 2.53 11.27
N ASP A 43 -6.80 1.50 12.12
CA ASP A 43 -7.62 1.48 13.33
C ASP A 43 -6.91 2.09 14.56
N CYS A 44 -5.66 2.54 14.42
CA CYS A 44 -4.91 3.06 15.56
C CYS A 44 -5.45 4.42 16.03
N ARG A 45 -5.74 4.57 17.33
CA ARG A 45 -6.22 5.83 17.91
C ARG A 45 -5.33 7.05 17.62
N TYR A 46 -4.04 6.82 17.41
CA TYR A 46 -3.03 7.86 17.14
C TYR A 46 -2.86 8.18 15.64
N VAL A 47 -3.45 7.40 14.74
CA VAL A 47 -3.32 7.53 13.27
C VAL A 47 -4.31 8.52 12.67
N ARG A 48 -5.17 9.14 13.48
CA ARG A 48 -6.16 10.14 13.03
C ARG A 48 -5.54 11.31 12.26
N HIS A 49 -4.25 11.56 12.47
CA HIS A 49 -3.46 12.57 11.76
C HIS A 49 -2.32 11.93 10.95
N ALA A 50 -2.52 10.71 10.42
CA ALA A 50 -1.60 10.13 9.46
C ALA A 50 -1.38 11.11 8.31
N ARG A 51 -0.12 11.19 7.88
CA ARG A 51 0.27 12.08 6.78
C ARG A 51 0.17 11.40 5.44
N PHE A 52 0.54 10.14 5.39
CA PHE A 52 0.55 9.36 4.18
C PHE A 52 0.40 7.88 4.52
N SER A 53 -0.13 7.13 3.57
CA SER A 53 -0.18 5.67 3.58
C SER A 53 0.79 5.14 2.55
N LEU A 54 1.48 4.07 2.89
CA LEU A 54 2.41 3.33 2.03
C LEU A 54 2.23 1.83 2.28
N THR A 55 2.85 0.99 1.47
CA THR A 55 2.82 -0.46 1.69
C THR A 55 3.68 -0.85 2.89
N LEU A 56 3.41 -2.00 3.51
CA LEU A 56 4.20 -2.51 4.62
C LEU A 56 5.64 -2.74 4.19
N ALA A 57 5.85 -3.28 2.99
CA ALA A 57 7.17 -3.46 2.41
C ALA A 57 7.94 -2.13 2.29
N GLU A 58 7.34 -1.09 1.69
CA GLU A 58 7.97 0.22 1.61
C GLU A 58 8.28 0.80 3.00
N ALA A 59 7.41 0.54 3.98
CA ALA A 59 7.64 0.97 5.35
C ALA A 59 8.84 0.26 5.99
N MET A 60 9.03 -1.03 5.71
CA MET A 60 10.18 -1.80 6.17
C MET A 60 11.47 -1.38 5.47
N GLU A 61 11.43 -1.18 4.15
CA GLU A 61 12.57 -0.72 3.36
C GLU A 61 13.06 0.66 3.81
N GLN A 62 12.13 1.56 4.17
CA GLN A 62 12.47 2.86 4.73
C GLN A 62 12.90 2.81 6.22
N GLY A 63 12.85 1.64 6.85
CA GLY A 63 13.25 1.45 8.26
C GLY A 63 12.26 2.02 9.27
N PHE A 64 10.97 2.10 8.92
CA PHE A 64 9.94 2.46 9.88
C PHE A 64 9.71 1.30 10.87
N GLU A 65 9.49 1.64 12.12
CA GLU A 65 9.19 0.67 13.17
C GLU A 65 7.68 0.46 13.36
N PRO A 66 7.25 -0.74 13.76
CA PRO A 66 5.85 -0.98 14.10
C PRO A 66 5.42 -0.18 15.34
N CYS A 67 4.21 0.38 15.29
CA CYS A 67 3.60 0.99 16.46
C CYS A 67 3.25 -0.07 17.52
N ARG A 68 3.83 0.06 18.72
CA ARG A 68 3.58 -0.86 19.86
C ARG A 68 2.14 -0.86 20.37
N VAL A 69 1.38 0.21 20.10
CA VAL A 69 -0.02 0.36 20.54
C VAL A 69 -0.96 -0.45 19.67
N CYS A 70 -0.91 -0.24 18.34
CA CYS A 70 -1.84 -0.90 17.42
C CYS A 70 -1.30 -2.20 16.81
N LYS A 71 -0.04 -2.55 17.11
CA LYS A 71 0.64 -3.79 16.68
C LYS A 71 0.34 -4.10 15.19
N PRO A 72 0.78 -3.23 14.27
CA PRO A 72 0.61 -3.47 12.84
C PRO A 72 1.28 -4.78 12.42
N PRO A 73 0.80 -5.44 11.34
CA PRO A 73 1.44 -6.64 10.81
C PRO A 73 2.87 -6.32 10.36
N GLN A 74 3.76 -7.32 10.41
CA GLN A 74 5.21 -7.18 10.17
C GLN A 74 5.74 -8.26 9.21
N GLN A 75 4.88 -8.80 8.34
CA GLN A 75 5.24 -9.91 7.44
C GLN A 75 6.37 -9.52 6.50
#